data_AF-A0A956MMZ0-F1
#
_entry.id   AF-A0A956MMZ0-F1
#
_cell.length_a   1.000
_cell.length_b   1.000
_cell.length_c   1.000
_cell.angle_alpha   90.00
_cell.angle_beta   90.00
_cell.angle_gamma   90.00
#
_symmetry.space_group_name_H-M   'P 1'
#
loop_
_entity.id
_entity.type
_entity.pdbx_description
1 polymer ?
#
loop_
_entity_poly.entity_id
_entity_poly.type
_entity_poly.pdbx_seq_one_letter_code
_entity_poly.pdbx_strand_id
1 'polypeptide(L)' 'MEVPRAAWEAIAREIASDESPVGIDAKKTHIMILHRLDDIQRRLERIEARLEEERG' A
#
# COMPACT_ATOMS: atom_id res chain seq x y z
N MET A 1 14.43 -2.82 3.51
CA MET A 1 13.40 -3.57 2.75
C MET A 1 13.73 -3.45 1.28
N GLU A 2 14.06 -4.54 0.61
CA GLU A 2 14.21 -4.57 -0.86
C GLU A 2 12.86 -4.93 -1.47
N VAL A 3 12.24 -3.97 -2.15
CA VAL A 3 11.07 -4.25 -3.00
C VAL A 3 11.60 -4.89 -4.28
N PRO A 4 11.14 -6.09 -4.68
CA PRO A 4 11.57 -6.72 -5.92
C PRO A 4 11.38 -5.79 -7.11
N ARG A 5 12.39 -5.69 -7.98
CA ARG A 5 12.42 -4.72 -9.09
C ARG A 5 11.17 -4.77 -9.98
N ALA A 6 10.65 -5.96 -10.26
CA ALA A 6 9.43 -6.11 -11.05
C ALA A 6 8.20 -5.50 -10.38
N ALA A 7 8.08 -5.63 -9.04
CA ALA A 7 7.02 -5.02 -8.27
C ALA A 7 7.19 -3.49 -8.21
N TRP A 8 8.42 -3.01 -8.02
CA TRP A 8 8.74 -1.58 -8.07
C TRP A 8 8.34 -0.95 -9.41
N GLU A 9 8.73 -1.55 -10.53
CA GLU A 9 8.44 -1.04 -11.87
C GLU A 9 6.94 -1.09 -12.20
N ALA A 10 6.20 -2.11 -11.72
CA ALA A 10 4.76 -2.18 -11.89
C ALA A 10 4.03 -1.07 -11.10
N ILE A 11 4.42 -0.87 -9.84
CA ILE A 11 3.86 0.18 -8.97
C ILE A 11 4.18 1.56 -9.54
N ALA A 12 5.42 1.79 -10.00
CA ALA A 12 5.83 3.06 -10.57
C ALA A 12 5.06 3.42 -11.85
N ARG A 13 4.81 2.45 -12.73
CA ARG A 13 4.00 2.65 -13.95
C ARG A 13 2.56 3.05 -13.62
N GLU A 14 1.96 2.41 -12.62
CA GLU A 14 0.58 2.69 -12.20
C GLU A 14 0.46 4.09 -11.58
N ILE A 15 1.45 4.49 -10.78
CA ILE A 15 1.49 5.81 -10.13
C ILE A 15 1.74 6.93 -11.16
N ALA A 16 2.54 6.67 -12.18
CA ALA A 16 2.94 7.66 -13.20
C ALA A 16 1.95 7.78 -14.37
N SER A 17 0.84 7.03 -14.38
CA SER A 17 -0.14 7.09 -15.46
C SER A 17 -0.95 8.41 -15.43
N ASP A 18 -0.93 9.14 -16.54
CA ASP A 18 -1.67 10.41 -16.73
C ASP A 18 -3.20 10.23 -16.75
N GLU A 19 -3.70 9.00 -16.97
CA GLU A 19 -5.12 8.65 -16.88
C GLU A 19 -5.58 8.45 -15.43
N SER A 20 -4.64 8.40 -14.49
CA SER A 20 -4.91 8.21 -13.08
C SER A 20 -4.99 9.60 -12.41
N PRO A 21 -6.01 9.89 -11.57
CA PRO A 21 -6.20 11.21 -10.93
C PRO A 21 -5.05 11.67 -10.00
N VAL A 22 -4.00 10.85 -9.92
CA VAL A 22 -2.75 10.99 -9.15
C VAL A 22 -1.67 11.82 -9.85
N GLY A 23 -1.78 12.13 -11.15
CA GLY A 23 -0.76 12.86 -11.92
C GLY A 23 -0.56 14.33 -11.51
N ILE A 24 -1.47 14.93 -10.74
CA ILE A 24 -1.48 16.39 -10.47
C ILE A 24 -0.65 16.77 -9.22
N ASP A 25 -0.55 15.88 -8.23
CA ASP A 25 0.27 16.11 -7.02
C ASP A 25 0.86 14.79 -6.52
N ALA A 26 2.05 14.46 -7.04
CA ALA A 26 2.79 13.27 -6.64
C ALA A 26 2.93 13.19 -5.11
N LYS A 27 3.21 14.29 -4.41
CA LYS A 27 3.42 14.25 -2.95
C LYS A 27 2.14 13.86 -2.21
N LYS A 28 1.00 14.44 -2.59
CA LYS A 28 -0.31 14.07 -2.02
C LYS A 28 -0.65 12.60 -2.31
N THR A 29 -0.38 12.13 -3.52
CA THR A 29 -0.56 10.73 -3.91
C THR A 29 0.26 9.79 -3.02
N HIS A 30 1.56 10.05 -2.83
CA HIS A 30 2.41 9.21 -1.99
C HIS A 30 1.91 9.18 -0.54
N ILE A 31 1.46 10.32 0.00
CA ILE A 31 0.86 10.39 1.35
C ILE A 31 -0.40 9.53 1.42
N MET A 32 -1.30 9.60 0.42
CA MET A 32 -2.52 8.81 0.39
C MET A 32 -2.24 7.31 0.27
N ILE A 33 -1.27 6.91 -0.56
CA ILE A 33 -0.86 5.51 -0.70
C ILE A 33 -0.28 4.99 0.63
N LEU A 34 0.64 5.73 1.25
CA LEU A 34 1.22 5.37 2.54
C LEU A 34 0.15 5.23 3.63
N HIS A 35 -0.78 6.18 3.71
CA HIS A 35 -1.89 6.12 4.65
C HIS A 35 -2.78 4.88 4.44
N ARG A 36 -3.06 4.54 3.17
CA ARG A 36 -3.88 3.36 2.84
C ARG A 36 -3.17 2.06 3.17
N LEU A 37 -1.87 1.97 2.93
CA LEU A 37 -1.06 0.80 3.28
C LEU A 37 -1.00 0.59 4.79
N ASP A 38 -0.80 1.66 5.55
CA ASP A 38 -0.80 1.67 7.01
C ASP A 38 -2.17 1.25 7.59
N ASP A 39 -3.28 1.69 6.99
CA ASP A 39 -4.62 1.21 7.33
C ASP A 39 -4.81 -0.29 7.05
N ILE A 40 -4.27 -0.79 5.95
CA ILE A 40 -4.33 -2.22 5.60
C ILE A 40 -3.50 -3.03 6.59
N GLN A 41 -2.28 -2.60 6.92
CA GLN A 41 -1.44 -3.26 7.92
C GLN A 41 -2.15 -3.37 9.27
N ARG A 42 -2.69 -2.27 9.80
CA ARG A 42 -3.48 -2.29 11.04
C ARG A 42 -4.67 -3.24 11.00
N ARG A 43 -5.33 -3.36 9.84
CA ARG A 43 -6.46 -4.29 9.67
C ARG A 43 -5.99 -5.74 9.65
N LEU A 44 -4.86 -6.03 9.02
CA LEU A 44 -4.25 -7.35 9.00
C LEU A 44 -3.81 -7.77 10.40
N GLU A 45 -3.11 -6.90 11.14
CA GLU A 45 -2.70 -7.15 12.52
C GLU A 45 -3.90 -7.53 13.42
N ARG A 46 -5.02 -6.82 13.28
CA ARG A 46 -6.26 -7.16 14.02
C ARG A 46 -6.85 -8.51 13.62
N ILE A 47 -6.76 -8.89 12.35
CA ILE A 47 -7.25 -10.19 11.87
C ILE A 47 -6.33 -11.30 12.38
N GLU A 48 -5.02 -11.11 12.28
CA GLU A 48 -4.00 -12.04 12.76
C GLU A 48 -4.13 -12.29 14.26
N ALA A 49 -4.26 -11.24 15.07
CA ALA A 49 -4.48 -11.36 16.52
C ALA A 49 -5.72 -12.19 16.86
N ARG A 50 -6.85 -11.96 16.16
CA ARG A 50 -8.08 -12.74 16.38
C ARG A 50 -7.92 -14.20 15.98
N LEU A 51 -7.19 -14.47 14.90
CA LEU A 51 -6.89 -15.84 14.47
C LEU A 51 -5.96 -16.56 15.45
N GLU A 52 -5.06 -15.84 16.12
CA GLU A 52 -4.23 -16.39 17.20
C GLU A 52 -5.05 -16.71 18.44
N GLU A 53 -5.95 -15.81 18.85
CA GLU A 53 -6.89 -16.02 19.97
C GLU A 53 -7.80 -17.24 19.75
N GLU A 54 -8.29 -17.46 18.52
CA GLU A 54 -9.13 -18.62 18.18
C GLU A 54 -8.36 -19.94 18.11
N ARG A 55 -7.02 -19.91 18.02
CA ARG A 55 -6.15 -21.09 17.95
C ARG A 55 -5.56 -21.52 19.30
N GLY A 56 -5.62 -20.68 20.32
CA GLY A 56 -5.17 -20.96 21.69
C GLY A 56 -6.26 -21.56 22.55
#